data_AF-A0A7Y4KJQ3-F1
#
_entry.id   AF-A0A7Y4KJQ3-F1
#
_cell.length_a   1.000
_cell.length_b   1.000
_cell.length_c   1.000
_cell.angle_alpha   90.00
_cell.angle_beta   90.00
_cell.angle_gamma   90.00
#
_symmetry.space_group_name_H-M   'P 1'
#
loop_
_entity.id
_entity.type
_entity.pdbx_description
1 polymer ?
#
loop_
_entity_poly.entity_id
_entity_poly.type
_entity_poly.pdbx_seq_one_letter_code
_entity_poly.pdbx_strand_id
1 'polypeptide(L)'
;MKFIEGFFVGAGIGVPVFVVLAGVLAYAKVKHDEDQARAGWDLVRVLVVSKDLRPGDILDSQSLAIRSVPTRLATASVLRPESAKHVFTHTVAVPLKAGDPLLTTALPPTDECDKQLRERSAPSRTDASVEAIRERLSGAQTP
;
A
#
# COMPACT_ATOMS: atom_id res chain seq x y z
N MET A 1 -50.70 -6.21 -45.72
CA MET A 1 -49.63 -5.37 -46.32
C MET A 1 -49.28 -4.13 -45.48
N LYS A 2 -50.20 -3.50 -44.73
CA LYS A 2 -49.94 -2.31 -43.87
C LYS A 2 -48.89 -2.45 -42.76
N PHE A 3 -48.55 -3.68 -42.34
CA PHE A 3 -47.59 -3.93 -41.25
C PHE A 3 -46.13 -3.76 -41.69
N ILE A 4 -45.85 -4.03 -42.97
CA ILE A 4 -44.51 -3.98 -43.55
C ILE A 4 -44.07 -2.52 -43.74
N GLU A 5 -45.00 -1.64 -44.13
CA GLU A 5 -44.73 -0.21 -44.30
C GLU A 5 -44.37 0.48 -42.97
N GLY A 6 -45.03 0.12 -41.86
CA GLY A 6 -44.70 0.63 -40.53
C GLY A 6 -43.33 0.15 -40.03
N PHE A 7 -42.92 -1.06 -40.39
CA PHE A 7 -41.62 -1.61 -40.01
C PHE A 7 -40.46 -0.88 -40.68
N PHE A 8 -40.57 -0.52 -41.96
CA PHE A 8 -39.52 0.21 -42.66
C PHE A 8 -39.37 1.66 -42.17
N VAL A 9 -40.47 2.32 -41.83
CA VAL A 9 -40.45 3.67 -41.23
C VAL A 9 -39.85 3.63 -39.82
N GLY A 10 -40.25 2.65 -39.01
CA GLY A 10 -39.70 2.44 -37.67
C GLY A 10 -38.23 2.04 -37.67
N ALA A 11 -37.82 1.14 -38.57
CA ALA A 11 -36.43 0.71 -38.71
C ALA A 11 -35.54 1.82 -39.30
N GLY A 12 -36.07 2.63 -40.22
CA GLY A 12 -35.34 3.73 -40.84
C GLY A 12 -34.84 4.77 -39.84
N ILE A 13 -35.57 4.99 -38.73
CA ILE A 13 -35.16 5.91 -37.66
C ILE A 13 -34.58 5.14 -36.46
N GLY A 14 -35.16 3.99 -36.12
CA GLY A 14 -34.77 3.20 -34.96
C GLY A 14 -33.36 2.65 -35.06
N VAL A 15 -32.96 2.11 -36.23
CA VAL A 15 -31.62 1.55 -36.43
C VAL A 15 -30.52 2.62 -36.31
N PRO A 16 -30.58 3.78 -36.99
CA PRO A 16 -29.53 4.78 -36.84
C PRO A 16 -29.46 5.37 -35.44
N VAL A 17 -30.61 5.60 -34.78
CA VAL A 17 -30.63 6.06 -33.38
C VAL A 17 -30.00 5.02 -32.46
N PHE A 18 -30.31 3.74 -32.66
CA PHE A 18 -29.72 2.65 -31.88
C PHE A 18 -28.21 2.52 -32.11
N VAL A 19 -27.74 2.63 -33.35
CA VAL A 19 -26.30 2.59 -33.68
C VAL A 19 -25.56 3.74 -33.01
N VAL A 20 -26.11 4.96 -33.07
CA VAL A 20 -25.50 6.13 -32.40
C VAL A 20 -25.49 5.92 -30.89
N LEU A 21 -26.60 5.50 -30.29
CA LEU A 21 -26.68 5.27 -28.85
C LEU A 21 -25.72 4.17 -28.39
N ALA A 22 -25.66 3.05 -29.11
CA ALA A 22 -24.73 1.96 -28.83
C ALA A 22 -23.27 2.41 -28.95
N GLY A 23 -22.95 3.21 -29.97
CA GLY A 23 -21.62 3.79 -30.15
C GLY A 23 -21.22 4.73 -29.01
N VAL A 24 -22.14 5.61 -28.57
CA VAL A 24 -21.90 6.51 -27.43
C VAL A 24 -21.68 5.74 -26.14
N LEU A 25 -22.50 4.71 -25.86
CA LEU A 25 -22.34 3.87 -24.68
C LEU A 25 -21.02 3.08 -24.70
N ALA A 26 -20.66 2.51 -25.86
CA ALA A 26 -19.39 1.80 -26.03
C ALA A 26 -18.19 2.74 -25.81
N TYR A 27 -18.24 3.95 -26.38
CA TYR A 27 -17.20 4.96 -26.19
C TYR A 27 -17.08 5.39 -24.72
N ALA A 28 -18.19 5.68 -24.06
CA ALA A 28 -18.20 6.09 -22.65
C ALA A 28 -17.59 5.00 -21.74
N LYS A 29 -17.90 3.72 -22.00
CA LYS A 29 -17.34 2.60 -21.25
C LYS A 29 -15.82 2.49 -21.44
N VAL A 30 -15.34 2.54 -22.69
CA VAL A 30 -13.90 2.48 -22.99
C VAL A 30 -13.17 3.67 -22.36
N LYS A 31 -13.74 4.88 -22.46
CA LYS A 31 -13.15 6.09 -21.88
C LYS A 31 -13.02 5.99 -20.35
N HIS A 32 -14.05 5.46 -19.70
CA HIS A 32 -14.05 5.26 -18.25
C HIS A 32 -13.00 4.23 -17.82
N ASP A 33 -12.81 3.16 -18.60
CA ASP A 33 -11.79 2.14 -18.33
C ASP A 33 -10.37 2.71 -18.53
N GLU A 34 -10.16 3.57 -19.54
CA GLU A 34 -8.89 4.31 -19.72
C GLU A 34 -8.58 5.23 -18.54
N ASP A 35 -9.58 5.99 -18.07
CA ASP A 35 -9.41 6.93 -16.98
C ASP A 35 -9.15 6.20 -15.66
N GLN A 36 -9.80 5.05 -15.42
CA GLN A 36 -9.48 4.18 -14.28
C GLN A 36 -8.11 3.53 -14.38
N ALA A 37 -7.68 3.13 -15.58
CA ALA A 37 -6.34 2.60 -15.80
C ALA A 37 -5.26 3.66 -15.55
N ARG A 38 -5.54 4.93 -15.84
CA ARG A 38 -4.68 6.08 -15.52
C ARG A 38 -4.76 6.47 -14.04
N ALA A 39 -5.90 6.23 -13.38
CA ALA A 39 -6.11 6.52 -11.97
C ALA A 39 -5.19 5.67 -11.06
N GLY A 40 -4.14 6.31 -10.55
CA GLY A 40 -3.15 5.70 -9.65
C GLY A 40 -1.74 5.57 -10.23
N TRP A 41 -1.52 6.02 -11.47
CA TRP A 41 -0.18 6.23 -12.04
C TRP A 41 0.40 7.62 -11.73
N ASP A 42 -0.24 8.35 -10.82
CA ASP A 42 0.32 9.58 -10.29
C ASP A 42 1.67 9.27 -9.62
N LEU A 43 2.69 10.08 -9.92
CA LEU A 43 4.06 9.79 -9.55
C LEU A 43 4.35 10.41 -8.18
N VAL A 44 4.69 9.56 -7.21
CA VAL A 44 5.13 9.99 -5.88
C VAL A 44 6.64 9.81 -5.78
N ARG A 45 7.30 10.78 -5.15
CA ARG A 45 8.74 10.69 -4.85
C ARG A 45 8.94 9.81 -3.63
N VAL A 46 9.74 8.77 -3.79
CA VAL A 46 10.11 7.82 -2.74
C VAL A 46 11.61 7.81 -2.52
N LEU A 47 12.02 7.53 -1.29
CA LEU A 47 13.42 7.39 -0.91
C LEU A 47 13.85 5.95 -1.21
N VAL A 48 14.92 5.79 -1.97
CA VAL A 48 15.49 4.49 -2.37
C VAL A 48 16.96 4.41 -1.99
N VAL A 49 17.47 3.20 -1.89
CA VAL A 49 18.89 2.98 -1.60
C VAL A 49 19.71 3.10 -2.90
N SER A 50 20.85 3.81 -2.87
CA SER A 50 21.70 4.03 -4.06
C SER A 50 22.74 2.93 -4.29
N LYS A 51 23.10 2.18 -3.24
CA LYS A 51 24.12 1.12 -3.23
C LYS A 51 23.69 -0.04 -2.34
N ASP A 52 24.30 -1.20 -2.47
CA ASP A 52 24.01 -2.31 -1.57
C ASP A 52 24.43 -1.95 -0.12
N LEU A 53 23.51 -2.12 0.83
CA LEU A 53 23.73 -1.86 2.25
C LEU A 53 23.59 -3.15 3.05
N ARG A 54 24.51 -3.32 4.00
CA ARG A 54 24.50 -4.42 4.97
C ARG A 54 23.86 -3.97 6.28
N PRO A 55 23.39 -4.92 7.10
CA PRO A 55 22.96 -4.60 8.46
C PRO A 55 24.07 -3.89 9.23
N GLY A 56 23.73 -2.80 9.91
CA GLY A 56 24.67 -1.95 10.63
C GLY A 56 25.27 -0.80 9.82
N ASP A 57 25.10 -0.78 8.49
CA ASP A 57 25.59 0.34 7.67
C ASP A 57 24.80 1.63 7.97
N ILE A 58 25.50 2.76 7.98
CA ILE A 58 24.92 4.07 8.27
C ILE A 58 24.23 4.64 7.02
N LEU A 59 23.00 5.10 7.21
CA LEU A 59 22.25 5.84 6.21
C LEU A 59 22.74 7.29 6.15
N ASP A 60 23.41 7.62 5.06
CA ASP A 60 23.88 8.96 4.72
C ASP A 60 23.30 9.39 3.35
N SER A 61 23.37 10.69 3.07
CA SER A 61 23.02 11.34 1.82
C SER A 61 23.59 10.67 0.56
N GLN A 62 24.77 10.06 0.64
CA GLN A 62 25.36 9.33 -0.49
C GLN A 62 24.79 7.92 -0.68
N SER A 63 24.26 7.31 0.38
CA SER A 63 23.67 5.97 0.37
C SER A 63 22.21 5.95 -0.08
N LEU A 64 21.60 7.14 -0.21
CA LEU A 64 20.17 7.33 -0.50
C LEU A 64 19.98 8.16 -1.77
N ALA A 65 18.94 7.82 -2.53
CA ALA A 65 18.53 8.54 -3.72
C ALA A 65 17.01 8.71 -3.74
N ILE A 66 16.53 9.66 -4.54
CA ILE A 66 15.09 9.91 -4.71
C ILE A 66 14.69 9.36 -6.08
N ARG A 67 13.62 8.54 -6.10
CA ARG A 67 13.04 8.01 -7.33
C ARG A 67 11.55 8.30 -7.40
N SER A 68 11.04 8.56 -8.60
CA SER A 68 9.61 8.69 -8.84
C SER A 68 9.00 7.32 -9.12
N VAL A 69 7.98 6.94 -8.36
CA VAL A 69 7.28 5.66 -8.46
C VAL A 69 5.76 5.91 -8.42
N PRO A 70 4.95 5.15 -9.18
CA PRO A 70 3.49 5.26 -9.12
C PRO A 70 2.94 5.08 -7.69
N THR A 71 1.93 5.87 -7.32
CA THR A 71 1.29 5.81 -5.99
C THR A 71 0.89 4.41 -5.57
N ARG A 72 0.45 3.55 -6.51
CA ARG A 72 0.04 2.17 -6.21
C ARG A 72 1.18 1.27 -5.73
N LEU A 73 2.43 1.61 -6.04
CA LEU A 73 3.62 0.86 -5.63
C LEU A 73 4.30 1.50 -4.40
N ALA A 74 3.95 2.74 -4.07
CA ALA A 74 4.39 3.41 -2.85
C ALA A 74 3.45 3.05 -1.68
N THR A 75 3.75 1.94 -1.00
CA THR A 75 2.99 1.53 0.19
C THR A 75 3.20 2.53 1.34
N ALA A 76 2.28 2.55 2.33
CA ALA A 76 2.34 3.49 3.45
C ALA A 76 3.64 3.42 4.28
N SER A 77 4.33 2.27 4.22
CA SER A 77 5.60 2.04 4.91
C SER A 77 6.82 2.60 4.17
N VAL A 78 6.66 3.05 2.91
CA VAL A 78 7.74 3.65 2.12
C VAL A 78 8.00 5.07 2.60
N LEU A 79 9.26 5.35 2.92
CA LEU A 79 9.68 6.68 3.36
C LEU A 79 9.70 7.66 2.19
N ARG A 80 9.08 8.81 2.44
CA ARG A 80 9.07 9.94 1.52
C ARG A 80 10.28 10.84 1.76
N PRO A 81 10.74 11.61 0.76
CA PRO A 81 11.94 12.43 0.88
C PRO A 81 11.88 13.48 2.00
N GLU A 82 10.69 13.96 2.39
CA GLU A 82 10.51 14.86 3.53
C GLU A 82 10.98 14.26 4.86
N SER A 83 10.89 12.94 5.01
CA SER A 83 11.31 12.23 6.22
C SER A 83 12.80 11.95 6.25
N ALA A 84 13.53 12.11 5.13
CA ALA A 84 14.94 11.73 5.00
C ALA A 84 15.83 12.31 6.12
N LYS A 85 15.55 13.53 6.58
CA LYS A 85 16.29 14.18 7.69
C LYS A 85 16.29 13.38 8.99
N HIS A 86 15.19 12.67 9.29
CA HIS A 86 15.08 11.85 10.49
C HIS A 86 15.74 10.48 10.33
N VAL A 87 15.90 10.03 9.09
CA VAL A 87 16.45 8.71 8.77
C VAL A 87 17.97 8.75 8.65
N PHE A 88 18.55 9.90 8.33
CA PHE A 88 19.99 10.07 8.34
C PHE A 88 20.55 9.74 9.72
N THR A 89 21.74 9.12 9.75
CA THR A 89 22.43 8.64 10.96
C THR A 89 21.86 7.34 11.57
N HIS A 90 20.72 6.84 11.09
CA HIS A 90 20.24 5.52 11.51
C HIS A 90 21.03 4.42 10.80
N THR A 91 21.17 3.28 11.48
CA THR A 91 21.74 2.07 10.90
C THR A 91 20.66 1.23 10.24
N VAL A 92 21.05 0.47 9.22
CA VAL A 92 20.16 -0.45 8.53
C VAL A 92 19.97 -1.73 9.36
N ALA A 93 18.73 -2.19 9.55
CA ALA A 93 18.44 -3.42 10.31
C ALA A 93 18.45 -4.70 9.44
N VAL A 94 18.16 -4.57 8.14
CA VAL A 94 17.98 -5.68 7.19
C VAL A 94 18.80 -5.40 5.92
N PRO A 95 19.47 -6.39 5.29
CA PRO A 95 20.21 -6.11 4.05
C PRO A 95 19.31 -5.52 2.97
N LEU A 96 19.78 -4.45 2.32
CA LEU A 96 19.05 -3.75 1.24
C LEU A 96 19.91 -3.71 -0.02
N LYS A 97 19.27 -3.84 -1.18
CA LYS A 97 19.92 -3.73 -2.49
C LYS A 97 19.75 -2.34 -3.09
N ALA A 98 20.67 -1.98 -3.97
CA ALA A 98 20.55 -0.75 -4.75
C ALA A 98 19.22 -0.73 -5.52
N GLY A 99 18.46 0.36 -5.35
CA GLY A 99 17.15 0.55 -5.96
C GLY A 99 15.96 0.16 -5.07
N ASP A 100 16.20 -0.52 -3.94
CA ASP A 100 15.12 -0.89 -3.01
C ASP A 100 14.50 0.35 -2.36
N PRO A 101 13.16 0.42 -2.24
CA PRO A 101 12.50 1.46 -1.46
C PRO A 101 12.85 1.35 0.02
N LEU A 102 13.15 2.48 0.65
CA LEU A 102 13.44 2.50 2.07
C LEU A 102 12.13 2.39 2.86
N LEU A 103 11.98 1.29 3.59
CA LEU A 103 10.81 0.98 4.40
C LEU A 103 11.07 1.33 5.87
N THR A 104 10.04 1.81 6.57
CA THR A 104 10.13 2.06 8.02
C THR A 104 10.50 0.81 8.84
N THR A 105 10.17 -0.38 8.33
CA THR A 105 10.48 -1.67 8.96
C THR A 105 11.91 -2.14 8.74
N ALA A 106 12.61 -1.59 7.75
CA ALA A 106 14.03 -1.86 7.52
C ALA A 106 14.93 -1.05 8.46
N LEU A 107 14.34 -0.08 9.18
CA LEU A 107 15.00 0.70 10.21
C LEU A 107 14.76 0.06 11.58
N PRO A 108 15.75 0.13 12.48
CA PRO A 108 15.54 -0.27 13.86
C PRO A 108 14.46 0.63 14.49
N PRO A 109 13.61 0.08 15.38
CA PRO A 109 12.71 0.90 16.19
C PRO A 109 13.55 1.91 16.98
N THR A 110 13.10 3.16 17.01
CA THR A 110 13.74 4.20 17.83
C THR A 110 13.78 3.75 19.29
N ASP A 111 14.94 3.94 19.93
CA ASP A 111 15.33 3.42 21.26
C ASP A 111 14.29 3.73 22.37
N GLU A 112 13.50 4.80 22.23
CA GLU A 112 12.39 5.14 23.14
C GLU A 112 11.24 4.13 23.14
N CYS A 113 10.88 3.59 21.96
CA CYS A 113 9.78 2.64 21.83
C CYS A 113 10.21 1.25 22.33
N ASP A 114 11.46 0.83 22.08
CA ASP A 114 12.00 -0.43 22.60
C ASP A 114 12.18 -0.38 24.13
N LYS A 115 12.59 0.77 24.70
CA LYS A 115 12.60 0.97 26.16
C LYS A 115 11.22 0.84 26.77
N GLN A 116 10.20 1.52 26.21
CA GLN A 116 8.84 1.39 26.70
C GLN A 116 8.25 -0.01 26.50
N LEU A 117 8.56 -0.68 25.39
CA LEU A 117 8.14 -2.06 25.17
C LEU A 117 8.81 -2.98 26.19
N ARG A 118 10.12 -2.85 26.43
CA ARG A 118 10.85 -3.62 27.45
C ARG A 118 10.38 -3.32 28.88
N GLU A 119 10.06 -2.07 29.20
CA GLU A 119 9.49 -1.69 30.50
C GLU A 119 8.06 -2.24 30.68
N ARG A 120 7.26 -2.25 29.61
CA ARG A 120 5.88 -2.76 29.63
C ARG A 120 5.81 -4.29 29.56
N SER A 121 6.81 -4.91 28.93
CA SER A 121 7.04 -6.36 28.83
C SER A 121 7.91 -6.91 29.95
N ALA A 122 8.34 -6.06 30.89
CA ALA A 122 8.91 -6.53 32.15
C ALA A 122 7.93 -7.54 32.78
N PRO A 123 8.42 -8.66 33.34
CA PRO A 123 7.70 -9.93 33.49
C PRO A 123 6.43 -9.91 34.39
N SER A 124 5.96 -8.77 34.88
CA SER A 124 4.89 -8.72 35.87
C SER A 124 3.48 -8.84 35.29
N ARG A 125 3.21 -8.39 34.06
CA ARG A 125 1.80 -8.29 33.58
C ARG A 125 1.34 -9.53 32.81
N THR A 126 2.18 -10.08 31.94
CA THR A 126 1.81 -11.24 31.13
C THR A 126 1.87 -12.52 31.98
N ASP A 127 2.91 -12.68 32.79
CA ASP A 127 3.07 -13.87 33.63
C ASP A 127 2.00 -13.93 34.74
N ALA A 128 1.66 -12.80 35.38
CA ALA A 128 0.56 -12.75 36.34
C ALA A 128 -0.81 -13.03 35.70
N SER A 129 -1.02 -12.61 34.44
CA SER A 129 -2.28 -12.88 33.73
C SER A 129 -2.37 -14.35 33.31
N VAL A 130 -1.26 -14.95 32.87
CA VAL A 130 -1.19 -16.37 32.51
C VAL A 130 -1.39 -17.26 33.74
N GLU A 131 -0.81 -16.90 34.89
CA GLU A 131 -0.99 -17.66 36.13
C GLU A 131 -2.43 -17.54 36.66
N ALA A 132 -3.02 -16.34 36.63
CA ALA A 132 -4.43 -16.16 37.02
C ALA A 132 -5.41 -16.91 36.10
N ILE A 133 -5.09 -17.03 34.80
CA ILE A 133 -5.88 -17.82 33.85
C ILE A 133 -5.70 -19.33 34.13
N ARG A 134 -4.47 -19.77 34.44
CA ARG A 134 -4.18 -21.16 34.81
C ARG A 134 -4.94 -21.58 36.07
N GLU A 135 -4.96 -20.74 37.10
CA GLU A 135 -5.73 -20.99 38.34
C GLU A 135 -7.24 -21.08 38.09
N ARG A 136 -7.79 -20.24 37.21
CA ARG A 136 -9.21 -20.32 36.84
C ARG A 136 -9.56 -21.59 36.06
N LEU A 137 -8.66 -22.06 35.21
CA LEU A 137 -8.85 -23.26 34.40
C LEU A 137 -8.66 -24.56 35.20
N SER A 138 -7.81 -24.57 36.24
CA SER A 138 -7.64 -25.72 37.13
C SER A 138 -8.81 -25.88 38.11
N GLY A 139 -9.38 -24.78 38.62
CA GLY A 139 -10.57 -24.82 39.49
C GLY A 139 -11.86 -25.27 38.80
N ALA A 140 -11.94 -25.20 37.47
CA ALA A 140 -13.11 -25.59 36.68
C ALA A 140 -13.12 -27.07 36.26
N GLN A 141 -12.07 -27.85 36.56
CA GLN A 141 -11.92 -29.25 36.12
C GLN A 141 -12.22 -30.31 37.20
N THR A 142 -12.82 -29.95 38.32
CA THR A 142 -13.23 -30.93 39.35
C THR A 142 -14.68 -31.39 39.09
N PRO A 143 -14.94 -32.71 38.93
CA PRO A 143 -16.30 -33.26 38.79
C PRO A 143 -17.10 -33.24 40.10
#